data_AF-A0A943SL00-F1
#
_entry.id   AF-A0A943SL00-F1
#
_cell.length_a   1.000
_cell.length_b   1.000
_cell.length_c   1.000
_cell.angle_alpha   90.00
_cell.angle_beta   90.00
_cell.angle_gamma   90.00
#
_symmetry.space_group_name_H-M   'P 1'
#
loop_
_entity.id
_entity.type
_entity.pdbx_description
1 polymer ?
#
loop_
_entity_poly.entity_id
_entity_poly.type
_entity_poly.pdbx_seq_one_letter_code
_entity_poly.pdbx_strand_id
1 'polypeptide(L)'
;MKCKNCGNLIPDHSTFCPYCGVALEQIPAQPAVTPPLTMPYAPVQQPLPFSGKPKKAKGKVQKCPKCGALLSKKEKLCSICGEAMPKKPRQAKAAIISMSVVICLLLCSTIYFMLEMFQGNQAIDELRAEITSYSELTQKLNSELTTQTELAESWSRHYHELKLKYDRISGKADFYERYAVIVGNSNSYYHSYGCPDLDDSYFYIFNTENARYQGYRPCPYCQ
;
A
#
# COMPACT_ATOMS: atom_id res chain seq x y z
N MET A 1 -1.91 24.84 7.76
CA MET A 1 -2.92 25.53 8.64
C MET A 1 -3.98 24.53 9.17
N LYS A 2 -4.69 24.78 10.29
CA LYS A 2 -5.79 23.88 10.76
C LYS A 2 -7.11 24.18 10.06
N CYS A 3 -7.84 23.13 9.67
CA CYS A 3 -9.18 23.23 9.10
C CYS A 3 -10.16 23.78 10.14
N LYS A 4 -10.88 24.87 9.82
CA LYS A 4 -11.92 25.41 10.71
C LYS A 4 -13.15 24.50 10.84
N ASN A 5 -13.38 23.61 9.87
CA ASN A 5 -14.53 22.70 9.87
C ASN A 5 -14.23 21.39 10.62
N CYS A 6 -13.13 20.71 10.30
CA CYS A 6 -12.84 19.37 10.85
C CYS A 6 -11.64 19.33 11.81
N GLY A 7 -10.95 20.44 12.06
CA GLY A 7 -9.83 20.52 13.01
C GLY A 7 -8.49 19.93 12.53
N ASN A 8 -8.47 19.17 11.43
CA ASN A 8 -7.26 18.53 10.91
C ASN A 8 -6.26 19.55 10.34
N LEU A 9 -4.97 19.21 10.45
CA LEU A 9 -3.88 19.96 9.84
C LEU A 9 -3.91 19.79 8.32
N ILE A 10 -4.00 20.92 7.62
CA ILE A 10 -3.99 20.99 6.16
C ILE A 10 -2.56 21.36 5.71
N PRO A 11 -1.97 20.60 4.77
CA PRO A 11 -0.68 20.94 4.19
C PRO A 11 -0.74 22.26 3.43
N ASP A 12 0.35 23.01 3.48
CA ASP A 12 0.43 24.33 2.86
C ASP A 12 0.21 24.20 1.34
N HIS A 13 -0.56 25.12 0.75
CA HIS A 13 -0.98 25.16 -0.67
C HIS A 13 -2.18 24.28 -1.09
N SER A 14 -2.92 23.66 -0.16
CA SER A 14 -4.16 22.96 -0.51
C SER A 14 -5.34 23.92 -0.72
N THR A 15 -6.09 23.76 -1.81
CA THR A 15 -7.31 24.54 -2.12
C THR A 15 -8.55 24.01 -1.39
N PHE A 16 -8.52 22.73 -0.98
CA PHE A 16 -9.59 22.05 -0.25
C PHE A 16 -9.00 21.21 0.90
N CYS A 17 -9.79 20.96 1.94
CA CYS A 17 -9.37 20.06 3.02
C CYS A 17 -9.46 18.59 2.56
N PRO A 18 -8.36 17.81 2.54
CA PRO A 18 -8.38 16.41 2.07
C PRO A 18 -9.20 15.47 2.95
N TYR A 19 -9.51 15.88 4.19
CA TYR A 19 -10.23 15.05 5.15
C TYR A 19 -11.74 15.30 5.18
N CYS A 20 -12.21 16.47 4.74
CA CYS A 20 -13.65 16.80 4.81
C CYS A 20 -14.20 17.48 3.54
N GLY A 21 -13.36 17.77 2.54
CA GLY A 21 -13.78 18.31 1.25
C GLY A 21 -14.14 19.80 1.25
N VAL A 22 -14.05 20.50 2.39
CA VAL A 22 -14.41 21.93 2.45
C VAL A 22 -13.38 22.79 1.71
N ALA A 23 -13.87 23.71 0.87
CA ALA A 23 -13.04 24.69 0.16
C ALA A 23 -12.46 25.71 1.15
N LEU A 24 -11.19 26.06 0.99
CA LEU A 24 -10.54 27.08 1.81
C LEU A 24 -10.64 28.42 1.08
N GLU A 25 -11.24 29.43 1.72
CA GLU A 25 -11.26 30.79 1.19
C GLU A 25 -9.83 31.36 1.20
N GLN A 26 -9.25 31.49 0.01
CA GLN A 26 -7.93 32.11 -0.19
C GLN A 26 -8.08 33.64 -0.25
N ILE A 27 -7.34 34.35 0.61
CA ILE A 27 -7.11 35.80 0.46
C ILE A 27 -6.08 36.00 -0.67
N PRO A 28 -6.32 36.87 -1.67
CA PRO A 28 -5.51 36.92 -2.87
C PRO A 28 -4.23 37.75 -2.68
N ALA A 29 -3.12 37.24 -3.20
CA ALA A 29 -1.99 38.05 -3.63
C ALA A 29 -1.42 37.45 -4.93
N GLN A 30 -1.74 38.10 -6.05
CA GLN A 30 -1.06 37.94 -7.34
C GLN A 30 0.16 38.92 -7.41
N PRO A 31 0.87 39.08 -8.55
CA PRO A 31 1.78 38.11 -9.17
C PRO A 31 3.11 38.79 -9.63
N ALA A 32 4.14 38.03 -9.98
CA ALA A 32 5.27 38.47 -10.82
C ALA A 32 6.20 37.28 -11.13
N VAL A 33 6.86 37.09 -12.28
CA VAL A 33 6.85 37.64 -13.64
C VAL A 33 7.71 36.61 -14.42
N THR A 34 7.21 36.05 -15.53
CA THR A 34 8.01 35.49 -16.64
C THR A 34 8.51 36.65 -17.50
N PRO A 35 9.65 36.58 -18.23
CA PRO A 35 9.61 36.07 -19.63
C PRO A 35 11.01 35.56 -20.15
N PRO A 36 11.33 35.47 -21.46
CA PRO A 36 11.35 34.18 -22.19
C PRO A 36 12.58 33.92 -23.10
N LEU A 37 12.62 32.71 -23.68
CA LEU A 37 13.11 32.25 -25.00
C LEU A 37 14.24 33.01 -25.74
N THR A 38 15.29 32.29 -26.21
CA THR A 38 15.65 32.09 -27.65
C THR A 38 17.11 31.59 -27.85
N MET A 39 17.26 30.52 -28.63
CA MET A 39 18.37 30.30 -29.59
C MET A 39 17.87 30.81 -30.98
N PRO A 40 18.61 30.85 -32.13
CA PRO A 40 19.94 30.30 -32.48
C PRO A 40 20.82 31.22 -33.40
N TYR A 41 21.94 30.67 -33.88
CA TYR A 41 22.70 30.94 -35.14
C TYR A 41 24.14 31.48 -35.04
N ALA A 42 25.06 30.67 -35.58
CA ALA A 42 26.29 31.08 -36.24
C ALA A 42 25.96 31.51 -37.70
N PRO A 43 26.76 32.37 -38.38
CA PRO A 43 27.93 31.86 -39.11
C PRO A 43 29.13 32.84 -39.33
N VAL A 44 30.33 32.26 -39.44
CA VAL A 44 31.35 32.43 -40.52
C VAL A 44 32.17 33.75 -40.70
N GLN A 45 33.48 33.52 -40.87
CA GLN A 45 34.53 34.22 -41.66
C GLN A 45 35.65 35.07 -41.00
N GLN A 46 36.87 34.61 -41.32
CA GLN A 46 38.25 35.09 -41.16
C GLN A 46 38.52 36.40 -41.97
N PRO A 47 39.61 37.20 -41.76
CA PRO A 47 41.02 36.75 -41.88
C PRO A 47 42.10 37.34 -40.94
N LEU A 48 43.26 36.67 -41.00
CA LEU A 48 44.59 36.89 -40.41
C LEU A 48 45.19 38.29 -40.72
N PRO A 49 46.15 38.78 -39.91
CA PRO A 49 47.59 38.57 -40.20
C PRO A 49 48.41 38.24 -38.93
N PHE A 50 49.16 37.14 -38.92
CA PHE A 50 50.60 37.08 -39.25
C PHE A 50 51.52 37.98 -38.42
N SER A 51 52.06 37.43 -37.32
CA SER A 51 53.42 37.74 -36.90
C SER A 51 54.08 36.45 -36.37
N GLY A 52 54.97 35.91 -37.20
CA GLY A 52 55.74 34.71 -36.89
C GLY A 52 56.85 34.99 -35.88
N LYS A 53 56.95 34.13 -34.86
CA LYS A 53 58.21 33.90 -34.13
C LYS A 53 58.83 32.59 -34.66
N PRO A 54 60.17 32.53 -34.85
CA PRO A 54 60.83 31.41 -35.53
C PRO A 54 60.80 30.14 -34.66
N LYS A 55 60.12 29.08 -35.16
CA LYS A 55 60.22 27.72 -34.60
C LYS A 55 61.50 27.07 -35.13
N LYS A 56 62.45 26.77 -34.23
CA LYS A 56 63.62 25.92 -34.53
C LYS A 56 63.14 24.50 -34.88
N ALA A 57 63.14 24.16 -36.17
CA ALA A 57 62.88 22.80 -36.65
C ALA A 57 64.14 21.93 -36.50
N LYS A 58 64.18 21.09 -35.45
CA LYS A 58 65.13 19.97 -35.38
C LYS A 58 64.66 18.86 -36.32
N GLY A 59 65.03 18.94 -37.60
CA GLY A 59 64.76 17.90 -38.59
C GLY A 59 65.56 16.62 -38.27
N LYS A 60 64.87 15.49 -38.07
CA LYS A 60 65.51 14.17 -37.90
C LYS A 60 65.90 13.64 -39.28
N VAL A 61 67.20 13.51 -39.53
CA VAL A 61 67.78 12.99 -40.78
C VAL A 61 68.01 11.47 -40.62
N GLN A 62 67.83 10.69 -41.69
CA GLN A 62 68.05 9.24 -41.72
C GLN A 62 69.10 8.87 -42.78
N LYS A 63 69.96 7.90 -42.48
CA LYS A 63 71.03 7.46 -43.39
C LYS A 63 70.51 6.38 -44.35
N CYS A 64 70.80 6.52 -45.63
CA CYS A 64 70.56 5.45 -46.60
C CYS A 64 71.49 4.27 -46.30
N PRO A 65 70.97 3.03 -46.14
CA PRO A 65 71.79 1.88 -45.78
C PRO A 65 72.76 1.45 -46.89
N LYS A 66 72.50 1.84 -48.16
CA LYS A 66 73.30 1.41 -49.31
C LYS A 66 74.42 2.38 -49.69
N CYS A 67 74.12 3.68 -49.76
CA CYS A 67 75.10 4.70 -50.18
C CYS A 67 75.54 5.65 -49.05
N GLY A 68 74.93 5.54 -47.87
CA GLY A 68 75.27 6.37 -46.71
C GLY A 68 74.74 7.82 -46.76
N ALA A 69 73.97 8.20 -47.78
CA ALA A 69 73.38 9.53 -47.93
C ALA A 69 72.46 9.89 -46.75
N LEU A 70 72.51 11.15 -46.32
CA LEU A 70 71.66 11.68 -45.25
C LEU A 70 70.41 12.32 -45.85
N LEU A 71 69.26 11.67 -45.65
CA LEU A 71 67.98 12.03 -46.26
C LEU A 71 66.96 12.45 -45.20
N SER A 72 66.00 13.27 -45.59
CA SER A 72 64.87 13.59 -44.72
C SER A 72 63.98 12.36 -44.52
N LYS A 73 63.44 12.18 -43.31
CA LYS A 73 62.65 10.99 -42.92
C LYS A 73 61.38 10.73 -43.75
N LYS A 74 61.03 11.66 -44.65
CA LYS A 74 59.81 11.62 -45.48
C LYS A 74 60.04 11.08 -46.89
N GLU A 75 61.28 10.94 -47.35
CA GLU A 75 61.58 10.43 -48.69
C GLU A 75 61.43 8.90 -48.73
N LYS A 76 60.60 8.41 -49.66
CA LYS A 76 60.30 6.97 -49.82
C LYS A 76 61.39 6.23 -50.60
N LEU A 77 62.22 6.94 -51.35
CA LEU A 77 63.39 6.43 -52.07
C LEU A 77 64.58 7.34 -51.81
N CYS A 78 65.79 6.79 -51.89
CA CYS A 78 67.03 7.55 -51.75
C CYS A 78 67.27 8.41 -52.99
N SER A 79 67.38 9.73 -52.80
CA SER A 79 67.63 10.70 -53.88
C SER A 79 69.03 10.57 -54.52
N ILE A 80 69.96 9.82 -53.92
CA ILE A 80 71.35 9.64 -54.43
C ILE A 80 71.54 8.29 -55.13
N CYS A 81 70.98 7.19 -54.60
CA CYS A 81 71.20 5.84 -55.15
C CYS A 81 69.93 5.10 -55.58
N GLY A 82 68.75 5.73 -55.47
CA GLY A 82 67.47 5.16 -55.92
C GLY A 82 66.88 4.06 -55.04
N GLU A 83 67.54 3.64 -53.96
CA GLU A 83 67.07 2.54 -53.11
C GLU A 83 65.78 2.90 -52.33
N ALA A 84 64.82 1.99 -52.26
CA ALA A 84 63.57 2.20 -51.53
C ALA A 84 63.80 2.19 -50.00
N MET A 85 63.25 3.17 -49.30
CA MET A 85 63.39 3.29 -47.86
C MET A 85 62.41 2.32 -47.15
N PRO A 86 62.84 1.64 -46.07
CA PRO A 86 62.00 0.66 -45.38
C PRO A 86 60.77 1.34 -44.78
N LYS A 87 59.57 0.95 -45.22
CA LYS A 87 58.30 1.40 -44.62
C LYS A 87 58.15 0.77 -43.24
N LYS A 88 58.16 1.59 -42.19
CA LYS A 88 57.89 1.11 -40.82
C LYS A 88 56.47 0.53 -40.78
N PRO A 89 56.25 -0.72 -40.32
CA PRO A 89 54.91 -1.29 -40.22
C PRO A 89 54.07 -0.41 -39.29
N ARG A 90 52.87 -0.01 -39.74
CA ARG A 90 51.91 0.72 -38.91
C ARG A 90 51.47 -0.24 -37.81
N GLN A 91 52.00 0.01 -36.61
CA GLN A 91 52.03 -0.97 -35.52
C GLN A 91 50.62 -1.38 -35.06
N ALA A 92 50.39 -2.68 -34.87
CA ALA A 92 49.19 -3.29 -34.28
C ALA A 92 48.80 -2.77 -32.88
N LYS A 93 49.58 -1.85 -32.31
CA LYS A 93 49.35 -1.20 -31.03
C LYS A 93 48.06 -0.38 -30.96
N ALA A 94 47.59 0.17 -32.08
CA ALA A 94 46.33 0.92 -32.11
C ALA A 94 45.09 0.04 -31.90
N ALA A 95 45.09 -1.19 -32.42
CA ALA A 95 43.98 -2.14 -32.27
C ALA A 95 43.91 -2.74 -30.85
N ILE A 96 45.05 -2.96 -30.19
CA ILE A 96 45.10 -3.45 -28.81
C ILE A 96 44.57 -2.38 -27.84
N ILE A 97 44.95 -1.11 -28.05
CA ILE A 97 44.44 0.01 -27.24
C ILE A 97 42.93 0.18 -27.45
N SER A 98 42.41 0.04 -28.68
CA SER A 98 40.97 0.15 -28.91
C SER A 98 40.17 -0.99 -28.26
N MET A 99 40.68 -2.22 -28.30
CA MET A 99 40.03 -3.36 -27.63
C MET A 99 40.05 -3.22 -26.11
N SER A 100 41.15 -2.72 -25.55
CA SER A 100 41.25 -2.42 -24.12
C SER A 100 40.22 -1.38 -23.69
N VAL A 101 40.03 -0.30 -24.47
CA VAL A 101 39.03 0.73 -24.16
C VAL A 101 37.61 0.17 -24.22
N VAL A 102 37.29 -0.64 -25.23
CA VAL A 102 35.96 -1.27 -25.35
C VAL A 102 35.68 -2.20 -24.17
N ILE A 103 36.65 -3.04 -23.78
CA ILE A 103 36.51 -3.93 -22.62
C ILE A 103 36.31 -3.11 -21.34
N CYS A 104 37.08 -2.04 -21.13
CA CYS A 104 36.88 -1.17 -19.97
C CYS A 104 35.48 -0.56 -19.93
N LEU A 105 34.96 -0.08 -21.07
CA LEU A 105 33.61 0.47 -21.14
C LEU A 105 32.53 -0.57 -20.84
N LEU A 106 32.69 -1.80 -21.34
CA LEU A 106 31.76 -2.90 -21.06
C LEU A 106 31.79 -3.31 -19.58
N LEU A 107 32.97 -3.37 -18.95
CA LEU A 107 33.09 -3.63 -17.52
C LEU A 107 32.48 -2.51 -16.68
N CYS A 108 32.69 -1.25 -17.07
CA CYS A 108 32.06 -0.12 -16.40
C CYS A 108 30.53 -0.15 -16.54
N SER A 109 29.99 -0.51 -17.71
CA SER A 109 28.54 -0.61 -17.90
C SER A 109 27.92 -1.78 -17.14
N THR A 110 28.59 -2.94 -17.07
CA THR A 110 28.07 -4.09 -16.32
C THR A 110 28.10 -3.84 -14.82
N ILE A 111 29.15 -3.19 -14.31
CA ILE A 111 29.22 -2.76 -12.90
C ILE A 111 28.11 -1.76 -12.59
N TYR A 112 27.89 -0.77 -13.46
CA TYR A 112 26.81 0.20 -13.28
C TYR A 112 25.43 -0.49 -13.21
N PHE A 113 25.14 -1.37 -14.17
CA PHE A 113 23.88 -2.12 -14.19
C PHE A 113 23.72 -3.03 -12.97
N MET A 114 24.79 -3.69 -12.52
CA MET A 114 24.77 -4.52 -11.31
C MET A 114 24.47 -3.70 -10.05
N LEU A 115 25.01 -2.49 -9.94
CA LEU A 115 24.71 -1.60 -8.80
C LEU A 115 23.25 -1.16 -8.79
N GLU A 116 22.68 -0.84 -9.96
CA GLU A 116 21.29 -0.45 -10.10
C GLU A 116 20.32 -1.61 -9.81
N MET A 117 20.62 -2.80 -10.34
CA MET A 117 19.85 -4.02 -10.06
C MET A 117 19.93 -4.43 -8.58
N PHE A 118 21.07 -4.20 -7.92
CA PHE A 118 21.23 -4.47 -6.49
C PHE A 118 20.32 -3.58 -5.64
N GLN A 119 20.25 -2.27 -5.95
CA GLN A 119 19.33 -1.34 -5.27
C GLN A 119 17.86 -1.71 -5.51
N GLY A 120 17.52 -2.09 -6.75
CA GLY A 120 16.19 -2.56 -7.10
C GLY A 120 15.79 -3.84 -6.36
N ASN A 121 16.71 -4.81 -6.25
CA ASN A 121 16.45 -6.06 -5.52
C ASN A 121 16.18 -5.81 -4.03
N GLN A 122 16.91 -4.91 -3.37
CA GLN A 122 16.66 -4.56 -1.98
C GLN A 122 15.26 -3.95 -1.78
N ALA A 123 14.84 -3.03 -2.67
CA ALA A 123 13.51 -2.43 -2.62
C ALA A 123 12.39 -3.47 -2.85
N ILE A 124 12.62 -4.46 -3.71
CA ILE A 124 11.70 -5.57 -3.93
C ILE A 124 11.56 -6.44 -2.68
N ASP A 125 12.64 -6.71 -1.98
CA ASP A 125 12.61 -7.52 -0.75
C ASP A 125 11.87 -6.81 0.39
N GLU A 126 12.03 -5.49 0.52
CA GLU A 126 11.27 -4.68 1.49
C GLU A 126 9.77 -4.71 1.17
N LEU A 127 9.39 -4.48 -0.08
CA LEU A 127 7.98 -4.54 -0.49
C LEU A 127 7.39 -5.94 -0.33
N ARG A 128 8.18 -7.00 -0.59
CA ARG A 128 7.76 -8.38 -0.33
C ARG A 128 7.52 -8.64 1.14
N ALA A 129 8.39 -8.15 2.03
CA ALA A 129 8.21 -8.25 3.47
C ALA A 129 6.92 -7.55 3.92
N GLU A 130 6.65 -6.36 3.39
CA GLU A 130 5.42 -5.62 3.66
C GLU A 130 4.18 -6.41 3.19
N ILE A 131 4.19 -6.94 1.96
CA ILE A 131 3.11 -7.78 1.42
C ILE A 131 2.86 -9.02 2.31
N THR A 132 3.92 -9.68 2.77
CA THR A 132 3.77 -10.83 3.69
C THR A 132 3.18 -10.44 5.03
N SER A 133 3.53 -9.26 5.56
CA SER A 133 2.96 -8.77 6.81
C SER A 133 1.46 -8.47 6.68
N TYR A 134 1.04 -7.86 5.57
CA TYR A 134 -0.37 -7.58 5.30
C TYR A 134 -1.17 -8.84 5.02
N SER A 135 -0.59 -9.84 4.33
CA SER A 135 -1.29 -11.10 4.08
C SER A 135 -1.53 -11.87 5.38
N GLU A 136 -0.56 -11.91 6.30
CA GLU A 136 -0.73 -12.47 7.64
C GLU A 136 -1.79 -11.73 8.46
N LEU A 137 -1.79 -10.39 8.41
CA LEU A 137 -2.80 -9.58 9.10
C LEU A 137 -4.20 -9.88 8.56
N THR A 138 -4.34 -9.97 7.23
CA THR A 138 -5.61 -10.30 6.57
C THR A 138 -6.07 -11.70 6.96
N GLN A 139 -5.16 -12.67 7.00
CA GLN A 139 -5.48 -14.03 7.44
C GLN A 139 -5.95 -14.06 8.90
N LYS A 140 -5.26 -13.35 9.80
CA LYS A 140 -5.66 -13.25 11.22
C LYS A 140 -7.04 -12.62 11.37
N LEU A 141 -7.28 -11.49 10.69
CA LEU A 141 -8.56 -10.81 10.75
C LEU A 141 -9.70 -11.67 10.19
N ASN A 142 -9.46 -12.39 9.09
CA ASN A 142 -10.44 -13.32 8.54
C ASN A 142 -10.71 -14.48 9.50
N SER A 143 -9.68 -15.03 10.15
CA SER A 143 -9.88 -16.08 11.15
C SER A 143 -10.72 -15.59 12.34
N GLU A 144 -10.45 -14.39 12.86
CA GLU A 144 -11.25 -13.79 13.92
C GLU A 144 -12.69 -13.50 13.45
N LEU A 145 -12.87 -13.03 12.22
CA LEU A 145 -14.20 -12.82 11.67
C LEU A 145 -14.99 -14.13 11.61
N THR A 146 -14.35 -15.23 11.17
CA THR A 146 -15.01 -16.55 11.12
C THR A 146 -15.44 -17.04 12.49
N THR A 147 -14.58 -16.91 13.52
CA THR A 147 -14.94 -17.33 14.88
C THR A 147 -16.10 -16.50 15.43
N GLN A 148 -16.10 -15.19 15.18
CA GLN A 148 -17.20 -14.31 15.58
C GLN A 148 -18.51 -14.67 14.87
N THR A 149 -18.47 -15.00 13.58
CA THR A 149 -19.67 -15.43 12.85
C THR A 149 -20.23 -16.75 13.37
N GLU A 150 -19.38 -17.74 13.67
CA GLU A 150 -19.80 -19.03 14.23
C GLU A 150 -20.43 -18.87 15.62
N LEU A 151 -19.86 -17.98 16.45
CA LEU A 151 -20.42 -17.62 17.75
C LEU A 151 -21.80 -16.99 17.58
N ALA A 152 -21.96 -16.01 16.68
CA ALA A 152 -23.24 -15.36 16.44
C ALA A 152 -24.32 -16.36 15.98
N GLU A 153 -23.98 -17.30 15.09
CA GLU A 153 -24.88 -18.37 14.66
C GLU A 153 -25.24 -19.34 15.80
N SER A 154 -24.26 -19.68 16.65
CA SER A 154 -24.49 -20.50 17.84
C SER A 154 -25.46 -19.84 18.83
N TRP A 155 -25.23 -18.56 19.14
CA TRP A 155 -26.12 -17.77 20.00
C TRP A 155 -27.52 -17.64 19.43
N SER A 156 -27.65 -17.42 18.12
CA SER A 156 -28.94 -17.37 17.42
C SER A 156 -29.72 -18.68 17.56
N ARG A 157 -29.07 -19.83 17.36
CA ARG A 157 -29.69 -21.15 17.55
C ARG A 157 -30.15 -21.37 18.99
N HIS A 158 -29.30 -21.05 19.97
CA HIS A 158 -29.64 -21.23 21.38
C HIS A 158 -30.78 -20.31 21.81
N TYR A 159 -30.79 -19.06 21.34
CA TYR A 159 -31.88 -18.13 21.57
C TYR A 159 -33.19 -18.66 21.00
N HIS A 160 -33.19 -19.17 19.78
CA HIS A 160 -34.39 -19.75 19.17
C HIS A 160 -34.92 -20.95 19.95
N GLU A 161 -34.02 -21.85 20.39
CA GLU A 161 -34.41 -22.99 21.23
C GLU A 161 -35.02 -22.55 22.56
N LEU A 162 -34.39 -21.59 23.24
CA LEU A 162 -34.89 -21.04 24.49
C LEU A 162 -36.24 -20.37 24.30
N LYS A 163 -36.43 -19.65 23.19
CA LYS A 163 -37.70 -19.00 22.84
C LYS A 163 -38.81 -20.03 22.65
N LEU A 164 -38.55 -21.13 21.94
CA LEU A 164 -39.53 -22.22 21.77
C LEU A 164 -39.90 -22.88 23.11
N LYS A 165 -38.92 -23.07 24.00
CA LYS A 165 -39.19 -23.59 25.36
C LYS A 165 -40.02 -22.62 26.18
N TYR A 166 -39.68 -21.33 26.12
CA TYR A 166 -40.43 -20.27 26.77
C TYR A 166 -41.87 -20.22 26.25
N ASP A 167 -42.09 -20.19 24.94
CA ASP A 167 -43.43 -20.12 24.35
C ASP A 167 -44.28 -21.35 24.72
N ARG A 168 -43.66 -22.53 24.78
CA ARG A 168 -44.33 -23.76 25.24
C ARG A 168 -44.76 -23.67 26.70
N ILE A 169 -43.88 -23.17 27.57
CA ILE A 169 -44.17 -23.05 29.01
C ILE A 169 -45.18 -21.92 29.25
N SER A 170 -45.00 -20.78 28.59
CA SER A 170 -45.93 -19.64 28.62
C SER A 170 -47.31 -20.09 28.20
N GLY A 171 -47.46 -20.79 27.06
CA GLY A 171 -48.79 -21.27 26.63
C GLY A 171 -49.45 -22.24 27.61
N LYS A 172 -48.67 -23.04 28.35
CA LYS A 172 -49.19 -23.88 29.43
C LYS A 172 -49.60 -23.04 30.64
N ALA A 173 -48.78 -22.07 31.05
CA ALA A 173 -49.10 -21.15 32.13
C ALA A 173 -50.38 -20.36 31.82
N ASP A 174 -50.49 -19.79 30.61
CA ASP A 174 -51.68 -19.07 30.15
C ASP A 174 -52.94 -19.94 30.14
N PHE A 175 -52.80 -21.26 29.89
CA PHE A 175 -53.93 -22.19 29.98
C PHE A 175 -54.39 -22.33 31.43
N TYR A 176 -53.47 -22.60 32.36
CA TYR A 176 -53.82 -22.77 33.76
C TYR A 176 -54.29 -21.45 34.40
N GLU A 177 -53.68 -20.32 34.06
CA GLU A 177 -54.09 -19.01 34.57
C GLU A 177 -55.52 -18.65 34.15
N ARG A 178 -55.95 -19.05 32.95
CA ARG A 178 -57.32 -18.80 32.47
C ARG A 178 -58.36 -19.75 33.03
N TYR A 179 -58.01 -21.01 33.23
CA TYR A 179 -59.00 -22.05 33.50
C TYR A 179 -58.92 -22.65 34.89
N ALA A 180 -57.74 -22.72 35.50
CA ALA A 180 -57.53 -23.36 36.79
C ALA A 180 -57.68 -22.36 37.93
N VAL A 181 -58.43 -22.77 38.94
CA VAL A 181 -58.66 -22.01 40.18
C VAL A 181 -58.39 -22.91 41.37
N ILE A 182 -57.90 -22.31 42.45
CA ILE A 182 -57.44 -23.00 43.65
C ILE A 182 -58.43 -22.74 44.78
N VAL A 183 -58.86 -23.80 45.45
CA VAL A 183 -59.74 -23.73 46.62
C VAL A 183 -58.98 -24.30 47.82
N GLY A 184 -58.70 -23.45 48.80
CA GLY A 184 -58.07 -23.83 50.06
C GLY A 184 -59.08 -24.37 51.09
N ASN A 185 -58.61 -24.66 52.30
CA ASN A 185 -59.38 -25.40 53.31
C ASN A 185 -60.51 -24.58 53.99
N SER A 186 -60.49 -23.24 53.92
CA SER A 186 -61.24 -22.40 54.87
C SER A 186 -62.23 -21.39 54.28
N ASN A 187 -62.42 -21.34 52.96
CA ASN A 187 -63.26 -20.31 52.34
C ASN A 187 -64.21 -20.87 51.27
N SER A 188 -65.43 -20.32 51.17
CA SER A 188 -66.35 -20.57 50.06
C SER A 188 -65.92 -19.86 48.75
N TYR A 189 -64.62 -19.60 48.61
CA TYR A 189 -64.02 -18.86 47.50
C TYR A 189 -63.00 -19.71 46.74
N TYR A 190 -62.93 -19.52 45.42
CA TYR A 190 -61.83 -19.97 44.60
C TYR A 190 -60.91 -18.80 44.25
N HIS A 191 -59.61 -19.08 44.13
CA HIS A 191 -58.53 -18.11 44.00
C HIS A 191 -57.68 -18.40 42.76
N SER A 192 -57.00 -17.37 42.27
CA SER A 192 -55.90 -17.52 41.31
C SER A 192 -54.59 -17.81 42.05
N TYR A 193 -53.63 -18.44 41.37
CA TYR A 193 -52.30 -18.67 41.92
C TYR A 193 -51.64 -17.35 42.34
N GLY A 194 -51.05 -17.31 43.54
CA GLY A 194 -50.42 -16.12 44.11
C GLY A 194 -51.35 -15.16 44.85
N CYS A 195 -52.62 -15.51 45.06
CA CYS A 195 -53.53 -14.71 45.89
C CYS A 195 -53.04 -14.66 47.36
N PRO A 196 -52.99 -13.47 48.01
CA PRO A 196 -52.59 -13.35 49.42
C PRO A 196 -53.51 -14.07 50.41
N ASP A 197 -54.78 -14.24 50.06
CA ASP A 197 -55.81 -14.86 50.91
C ASP A 197 -55.95 -16.37 50.66
N LEU A 198 -55.14 -16.93 49.75
CA LEU A 198 -55.14 -18.35 49.47
C LEU A 198 -54.32 -19.09 50.54
N ASP A 199 -54.98 -19.98 51.26
CA ASP A 199 -54.32 -21.00 52.07
C ASP A 199 -53.82 -22.14 51.17
N ASP A 200 -52.50 -22.22 50.96
CA ASP A 200 -51.84 -23.20 50.11
C ASP A 200 -51.36 -24.46 50.87
N SER A 201 -51.68 -24.56 52.17
CA SER A 201 -51.30 -25.72 52.99
C SER A 201 -52.07 -27.00 52.61
N TYR A 202 -53.32 -26.85 52.20
CA TYR A 202 -54.16 -27.92 51.66
C TYR A 202 -55.17 -27.33 50.68
N PHE A 203 -55.15 -27.80 49.43
CA PHE A 203 -55.97 -27.22 48.38
C PHE A 203 -56.42 -28.23 47.34
N TYR A 204 -57.50 -27.88 46.64
CA TYR A 204 -57.94 -28.52 45.40
C TYR A 204 -57.81 -27.56 44.23
N ILE A 205 -57.51 -28.11 43.05
CA ILE A 205 -57.53 -27.36 41.79
C ILE A 205 -58.77 -27.78 41.00
N PHE A 206 -59.59 -26.80 40.64
CA PHE A 206 -60.76 -26.97 39.80
C PHE A 206 -60.63 -26.13 38.54
N ASN A 207 -61.46 -26.40 37.54
CA ASN A 207 -61.76 -25.36 36.56
C ASN A 207 -62.83 -24.40 37.10
N THR A 208 -62.92 -23.20 36.55
CA THR A 208 -63.84 -22.15 37.03
C THR A 208 -65.30 -22.62 37.10
N GLU A 209 -65.78 -23.33 36.08
CA GLU A 209 -67.17 -23.79 36.02
C GLU A 209 -67.47 -24.90 37.05
N ASN A 210 -66.52 -25.82 37.25
CA ASN A 210 -66.65 -26.86 38.26
C ASN A 210 -66.61 -26.27 39.67
N ALA A 211 -65.73 -25.31 39.95
CA ALA A 211 -65.70 -24.61 41.23
C ALA A 211 -67.04 -23.94 41.54
N ARG A 212 -67.64 -23.25 40.55
CA ARG A 212 -68.97 -22.64 40.68
C ARG A 212 -70.07 -23.68 40.92
N TYR A 213 -70.04 -24.79 40.18
CA TYR A 213 -70.98 -25.89 40.36
C TYR A 213 -70.92 -26.50 41.77
N GLN A 214 -69.72 -26.60 42.36
CA GLN A 214 -69.51 -27.05 43.73
C GLN A 214 -69.90 -26.00 44.80
N GLY A 215 -70.31 -24.79 44.38
CA GLY A 215 -70.79 -23.73 45.26
C GLY A 215 -69.75 -22.67 45.65
N TYR A 216 -68.52 -22.73 45.12
CA TYR A 216 -67.49 -21.73 45.38
C TYR A 216 -67.72 -20.44 44.57
N ARG A 217 -67.36 -19.30 45.15
CA ARG A 217 -67.47 -17.97 44.56
C ARG A 217 -66.10 -17.42 44.16
N PRO A 218 -65.98 -16.50 43.19
CA PRO A 218 -64.70 -15.87 42.91
C PRO A 218 -64.22 -15.05 44.11
N CYS A 219 -62.96 -15.22 44.51
CA CYS A 219 -62.32 -14.37 45.51
C CYS A 219 -62.33 -12.90 45.05
N PRO A 220 -62.73 -11.92 45.89
CA PRO A 220 -62.71 -10.49 45.52
C PRO A 220 -61.33 -9.94 45.14
N TYR A 221 -60.26 -10.52 45.67
CA TYR A 221 -58.89 -10.11 45.37
C TYR A 221 -58.31 -10.72 44.09
N CYS A 222 -59.01 -11.70 43.49
CA CYS A 222 -58.56 -12.41 42.28
C CYS A 222 -59.31 -11.99 41.00
N GLN A 223 -60.12 -10.92 41.07
CA GLN A 223 -60.94 -10.43 39.95
C GLN A 223 -60.20 -9.41 39.09
#